data_AF-A0A7J7JKP2-F1
#
_entry.id   AF-A0A7J7JKP2-F1
#
_cell.length_a   1.000
_cell.length_b   1.000
_cell.length_c   1.000
_cell.angle_alpha   90.00
_cell.angle_beta   90.00
_cell.angle_gamma   90.00
#
_symmetry.space_group_name_H-M   'P 1'
#
loop_
_entity.id
_entity.type
_entity.pdbx_description
1 polymer ?
#
loop_
_entity_poly.entity_id
_entity_poly.type
_entity_poly.pdbx_seq_one_letter_code
_entity_poly.pdbx_strand_id
1 'polypeptide(L)'
;MNVRDYMHEIHSQNAITLSSNEDGSADGKRKMSKAEARIEQQNKNKDLTMNMYKVLSSRAKGLDETRRAGHARVTGVLEKVLSIAMEREEPFQTYFANSVTREDVKMKIELVDATRYEMRVFLKSFPLPDSFQMNFGLQYNVPHGCAEMAVNQYMGRVEKMIIKSEWGYLMDGDVLSPTKIVPWFTDGLIRAVRSIQMDDNDADQNKIAVELCEKGVELYITDVDQRKDAKDNKEKQPDAQKPPSAKSISNVPTIVTCIASVHGTSLPKGMRLQHALPNREPYSSQGKQVIDEMLSEIGEGRSLFTMDACVDTDDSGQLPLGFWEISFRTMTERVMNNARSFGKTNMIDPAIHVIEMMSISRRWDIPTNIIETAALWEFRKSANKMRNEAMSFRSVLTRLHGFFQTQSCPHFLLANYNLLKLEDKMWCDAIAKEIGDAMAAMDDDPGRLLELTGTNKKKEKRDAAVDEGDAVSMKSQTEKVD
;
A
#
# COMPACT_ATOMS: atom_id res chain seq x y z
N MET A 1 17.00 11.77 -22.25
CA MET A 1 17.47 13.16 -22.36
C MET A 1 18.41 13.43 -21.19
N ASN A 2 19.66 13.85 -21.43
CA ASN A 2 20.60 14.14 -20.35
C ASN A 2 20.16 15.43 -19.64
N VAL A 3 20.35 15.51 -18.31
CA VAL A 3 20.09 16.72 -17.48
C VAL A 3 20.72 17.97 -18.10
N ARG A 4 21.87 17.81 -18.76
CA ARG A 4 22.58 18.91 -19.43
C ARG A 4 21.84 19.45 -20.65
N ASP A 5 21.21 18.57 -21.44
CA ASP A 5 20.47 18.96 -22.64
C ASP A 5 19.16 19.66 -22.27
N TYR A 6 18.52 19.23 -21.17
CA TYR A 6 17.33 19.87 -20.62
C TYR A 6 17.61 21.29 -20.10
N MET A 7 18.72 21.48 -19.39
CA MET A 7 19.12 22.81 -18.89
C MET A 7 19.45 23.80 -20.02
N HIS A 8 19.95 23.30 -21.16
CA HIS A 8 20.28 24.14 -22.31
C HIS A 8 19.04 24.63 -23.06
N GLU A 9 17.98 23.82 -23.11
CA GLU A 9 16.67 24.19 -23.68
C GLU A 9 15.91 25.18 -22.76
N ILE A 10 16.14 25.13 -21.45
CA ILE A 10 15.58 26.09 -20.47
C ILE A 10 16.17 27.49 -20.66
N HIS A 11 17.47 27.60 -20.91
CA HIS A 11 18.11 28.91 -21.10
C HIS A 11 17.71 29.59 -22.42
N SER A 12 17.43 28.83 -23.49
CA SER A 12 17.02 29.40 -24.77
C SER A 12 15.58 29.95 -24.74
N GLN A 13 14.67 29.34 -23.97
CA GLN A 13 13.29 29.83 -23.84
C GLN A 13 13.18 31.09 -22.97
N ASN A 14 14.03 31.24 -21.96
CA ASN A 14 14.06 32.43 -21.11
C ASN A 14 14.58 33.69 -21.82
N ALA A 15 15.40 33.53 -22.87
CA ALA A 15 15.94 34.66 -23.63
C ALA A 15 14.90 35.34 -24.55
N ILE A 16 13.79 34.66 -24.87
CA ILE A 16 12.79 35.15 -25.84
C ILE A 16 11.67 35.98 -25.16
N THR A 17 11.56 35.98 -23.83
CA THR A 17 10.42 36.62 -23.12
C THR A 17 10.76 37.93 -22.38
N LEU A 18 11.98 38.46 -22.52
CA LEU A 18 12.48 39.64 -21.78
C LEU A 18 12.64 40.91 -22.63
N SER A 19 11.85 41.10 -23.69
CA SER A 19 11.74 42.41 -24.35
C SER A 19 10.30 42.90 -24.32
N SER A 20 10.11 44.15 -23.91
CA SER A 20 8.86 44.93 -23.77
C SER A 20 8.12 44.80 -22.44
N ASN A 21 8.44 45.72 -21.52
CA ASN A 21 7.48 46.71 -21.00
C ASN A 21 8.13 47.52 -19.87
N GLU A 22 8.68 48.68 -20.23
CA GLU A 22 8.81 49.81 -19.29
C GLU A 22 7.60 50.72 -19.54
N ASP A 23 6.76 50.91 -18.51
CA ASP A 23 6.34 52.25 -18.06
C ASP A 23 5.51 52.14 -16.77
N GLY A 24 5.74 53.11 -15.88
CA GLY A 24 5.41 53.05 -14.46
C GLY A 24 3.99 53.48 -14.06
N SER A 25 3.65 53.18 -12.80
CA SER A 25 2.81 54.02 -11.93
C SER A 25 2.79 53.43 -10.52
N ALA A 26 2.97 54.31 -9.53
CA ALA A 26 2.91 54.03 -8.10
C ALA A 26 1.47 53.95 -7.60
N ASP A 27 1.32 53.17 -6.53
CA ASP A 27 0.15 52.98 -5.66
C ASP A 27 -1.13 52.35 -6.22
N GLY A 28 -1.45 51.21 -5.63
CA GLY A 28 -2.59 50.36 -5.92
C GLY A 28 -2.07 48.94 -6.04
N LYS A 29 -2.52 48.03 -5.16
CA LYS A 29 -2.23 46.57 -5.22
C LYS A 29 -2.16 46.14 -6.68
N ARG A 30 -0.95 45.97 -7.21
CA ARG A 30 -0.72 45.64 -8.62
C ARG A 30 -1.48 44.35 -8.87
N LYS A 31 -2.58 44.44 -9.61
CA LYS A 31 -3.27 43.25 -10.09
C LYS A 31 -2.31 42.59 -11.06
N MET A 32 -1.65 41.53 -10.58
CA MET A 32 -0.76 40.70 -11.36
C MET A 32 -1.43 40.41 -12.70
N SER A 33 -0.74 40.72 -13.79
CA SER A 33 -1.28 40.49 -15.13
C SER A 33 -1.50 38.98 -15.33
N LYS A 34 -2.45 38.60 -16.20
CA LYS A 34 -2.67 37.19 -16.54
C LYS A 34 -1.42 36.50 -17.09
N ALA A 35 -0.48 37.26 -17.64
CA ALA A 35 0.80 36.75 -18.13
C ALA A 35 1.76 36.45 -16.98
N GLU A 36 1.93 37.39 -16.04
CA GLU A 36 2.76 37.21 -14.84
C GLU A 36 2.27 36.04 -13.98
N ALA A 37 0.96 35.92 -13.76
CA ALA A 37 0.38 34.80 -13.02
C ALA A 37 0.64 33.43 -13.70
N ARG A 38 0.69 33.39 -15.04
CA ARG A 38 1.03 32.18 -15.79
C ARG A 38 2.52 31.83 -15.63
N ILE A 39 3.40 32.82 -15.67
CA ILE A 39 4.85 32.62 -15.49
C ILE A 39 5.14 32.13 -14.07
N GLU A 40 4.53 32.75 -13.05
CA GLU A 40 4.67 32.31 -11.66
C GLU A 40 4.21 30.85 -11.50
N GLN A 41 3.03 30.50 -12.01
CA GLN A 41 2.52 29.13 -11.94
C GLN A 41 3.44 28.13 -12.67
N GLN A 42 4.03 28.52 -13.80
CA GLN A 42 5.00 27.68 -14.51
C GLN A 42 6.27 27.45 -13.68
N ASN A 43 6.79 28.49 -13.02
CA ASN A 43 7.96 28.37 -12.15
C ASN A 43 7.66 27.48 -10.94
N LYS A 44 6.52 27.70 -10.27
CA LYS A 44 6.08 26.82 -9.17
C LYS A 44 5.95 25.36 -9.59
N ASN A 45 5.42 25.09 -10.79
CA ASN A 45 5.34 23.72 -11.32
C ASN A 45 6.72 23.12 -11.61
N LYS A 46 7.67 23.91 -12.11
CA LYS A 46 9.06 23.47 -12.34
C LYS A 46 9.74 23.12 -11.01
N ASP A 47 9.61 23.98 -10.01
CA ASP A 47 10.18 23.77 -8.67
C ASP A 47 9.58 22.54 -8.00
N LEU A 48 8.26 22.37 -8.10
CA LEU A 48 7.58 21.19 -7.58
C LEU A 48 8.07 19.91 -8.26
N THR A 49 8.20 19.92 -9.59
CA THR A 49 8.73 18.78 -10.36
C THR A 49 10.16 18.42 -9.91
N MET A 50 11.02 19.42 -9.76
CA MET A 50 12.38 19.23 -9.27
C MET A 50 12.41 18.67 -7.84
N ASN A 51 11.55 19.15 -6.95
CA ASN A 51 11.46 18.63 -5.59
C ASN A 51 10.92 17.19 -5.58
N MET A 52 9.94 16.83 -6.41
CA MET A 52 9.50 15.44 -6.58
C MET A 52 10.67 14.54 -6.97
N TYR A 53 11.51 14.94 -7.94
CA TYR A 53 12.70 14.16 -8.29
C TYR A 53 13.72 14.07 -7.16
N LYS A 54 13.89 15.11 -6.32
CA LYS A 54 14.72 15.02 -5.11
C LYS A 54 14.18 13.99 -4.13
N VAL A 55 12.87 14.00 -3.88
CA VAL A 55 12.22 12.99 -3.01
C VAL A 55 12.50 11.58 -3.58
N LEU A 56 12.16 11.34 -4.85
CA LEU A 56 12.33 10.04 -5.49
C LEU A 56 13.80 9.57 -5.49
N SER A 57 14.75 10.44 -5.82
CA SER A 57 16.18 10.09 -5.87
C SER A 57 16.82 9.89 -4.49
N SER A 58 16.35 10.60 -3.46
CA SER A 58 16.89 10.50 -2.09
C SER A 58 16.61 9.15 -1.43
N ARG A 59 15.51 8.48 -1.83
CA ARG A 59 15.02 7.26 -1.18
C ARG A 59 15.12 6.01 -2.06
N ALA A 60 15.14 6.14 -3.38
CA ALA A 60 15.12 5.00 -4.32
C ALA A 60 16.25 3.97 -4.09
N LYS A 61 17.46 4.38 -3.71
CA LYS A 61 18.57 3.42 -3.53
C LYS A 61 18.51 2.66 -2.20
N GLY A 62 18.30 3.36 -1.08
CA GLY A 62 18.29 2.73 0.24
C GLY A 62 17.00 1.97 0.54
N LEU A 63 15.86 2.44 0.02
CA LEU A 63 14.57 1.79 0.27
C LEU A 63 14.42 0.53 -0.58
N ASP A 64 14.86 0.52 -1.84
CA ASP A 64 14.79 -0.69 -2.68
C ASP A 64 15.66 -1.83 -2.16
N GLU A 65 16.85 -1.52 -1.64
CA GLU A 65 17.75 -2.50 -1.04
C GLU A 65 17.16 -3.05 0.27
N THR A 66 16.66 -2.15 1.14
CA THR A 66 16.00 -2.53 2.40
C THR A 66 14.73 -3.33 2.15
N ARG A 67 13.94 -2.94 1.15
CA ARG A 67 12.70 -3.60 0.72
C ARG A 67 12.99 -4.99 0.17
N ARG A 68 14.03 -5.14 -0.67
CA ARG A 68 14.43 -6.45 -1.19
C ARG A 68 14.93 -7.38 -0.09
N ALA A 69 15.76 -6.87 0.82
CA ALA A 69 16.26 -7.64 1.95
C ALA A 69 15.13 -8.06 2.91
N GLY A 70 14.26 -7.12 3.29
CA GLY A 70 13.07 -7.37 4.10
C GLY A 70 12.13 -8.37 3.46
N HIS A 71 11.84 -8.21 2.17
CA HIS A 71 10.96 -9.12 1.43
C HIS A 71 11.54 -10.54 1.36
N ALA A 72 12.83 -10.70 1.06
CA ALA A 72 13.44 -12.03 1.01
C ALA A 72 13.39 -12.76 2.36
N ARG A 73 13.58 -12.01 3.46
CA ARG A 73 13.45 -12.52 4.83
C ARG A 73 12.02 -12.93 5.15
N VAL A 74 11.06 -12.03 4.91
CA VAL A 74 9.63 -12.28 5.14
C VAL A 74 9.17 -13.51 4.36
N THR A 75 9.57 -13.63 3.09
CA THR A 75 9.29 -14.82 2.27
C THR A 75 9.84 -16.10 2.90
N GLY A 76 11.10 -16.12 3.36
CA GLY A 76 11.69 -17.31 3.96
C GLY A 76 11.02 -17.73 5.27
N VAL A 77 10.66 -16.75 6.12
CA VAL A 77 9.92 -17.02 7.36
C VAL A 77 8.53 -17.59 7.06
N LEU A 78 7.79 -16.97 6.14
CA LEU A 78 6.44 -17.42 5.78
C LEU A 78 6.44 -18.79 5.11
N GLU A 79 7.40 -19.07 4.23
CA GLU A 79 7.58 -20.38 3.61
C GLU A 79 7.74 -21.47 4.69
N LYS A 80 8.58 -21.23 5.69
CA LYS A 80 8.79 -22.16 6.79
C LYS A 80 7.55 -22.35 7.66
N VAL A 81 6.88 -21.25 8.05
CA VAL A 81 5.66 -21.30 8.87
C VAL A 81 4.56 -22.06 8.13
N LEU A 82 4.34 -21.77 6.84
CA LEU A 82 3.32 -22.44 6.04
C LEU A 82 3.66 -23.90 5.75
N SER A 83 4.94 -24.25 5.53
CA SER A 83 5.36 -25.65 5.40
C SER A 83 5.01 -26.44 6.65
N ILE A 84 5.35 -25.92 7.82
CA ILE A 84 5.07 -26.62 9.08
C ILE A 84 3.56 -26.70 9.35
N ALA A 85 2.81 -25.63 9.09
CA ALA A 85 1.35 -25.67 9.19
C ALA A 85 0.76 -26.74 8.26
N MET A 86 1.21 -26.79 7.01
CA MET A 86 0.78 -27.78 6.03
C MET A 86 1.28 -29.19 6.32
N GLU A 87 2.37 -29.40 7.05
CA GLU A 87 2.87 -30.75 7.37
C GLU A 87 2.27 -31.31 8.65
N ARG A 88 1.98 -30.45 9.63
CA ARG A 88 1.65 -30.87 11.00
C ARG A 88 0.21 -30.59 11.42
N GLU A 89 -0.47 -29.66 10.75
CA GLU A 89 -1.85 -29.31 11.09
C GLU A 89 -2.81 -29.87 10.03
N GLU A 90 -3.50 -30.97 10.38
CA GLU A 90 -4.53 -31.60 9.56
C GLU A 90 -5.52 -30.60 8.95
N PRO A 91 -6.03 -29.57 9.67
CA PRO A 91 -6.97 -28.61 9.09
C PRO A 91 -6.37 -27.77 7.96
N PHE A 92 -5.09 -27.41 8.07
CA PHE A 92 -4.38 -26.73 6.99
C PHE A 92 -4.27 -27.65 5.76
N GLN A 93 -3.88 -28.90 5.98
CA GLN A 93 -3.81 -29.91 4.94
C GLN A 93 -5.15 -30.15 4.28
N THR A 94 -6.25 -30.12 5.02
CA THR A 94 -7.58 -30.40 4.48
C THR A 94 -8.08 -29.24 3.63
N TYR A 95 -8.00 -28.00 4.13
CA TYR A 95 -8.76 -26.88 3.58
C TYR A 95 -7.97 -25.85 2.79
N PHE A 96 -6.64 -25.77 2.95
CA PHE A 96 -5.82 -24.75 2.32
C PHE A 96 -5.04 -25.30 1.12
N ALA A 97 -4.88 -24.46 0.09
CA ALA A 97 -4.16 -24.82 -1.11
C ALA A 97 -2.68 -25.06 -0.78
N ASN A 98 -2.14 -26.18 -1.26
CA ASN A 98 -0.72 -26.49 -1.13
C ASN A 98 0.06 -25.58 -2.10
N SER A 99 0.37 -24.37 -1.64
CA SER A 99 1.10 -23.35 -2.39
C SER A 99 2.28 -22.87 -1.57
N VAL A 100 3.11 -23.83 -1.13
CA VAL A 100 4.22 -23.57 -0.21
C VAL A 100 5.55 -23.41 -0.95
N THR A 101 5.54 -23.38 -2.29
CA THR A 101 6.79 -23.07 -3.00
C THR A 101 7.19 -21.62 -2.72
N ARG A 102 8.50 -21.38 -2.61
CA ARG A 102 9.05 -20.05 -2.41
C ARG A 102 8.55 -19.03 -3.44
N GLU A 103 8.39 -19.44 -4.70
CA GLU A 103 7.81 -18.63 -5.78
C GLU A 103 6.34 -18.28 -5.50
N ASP A 104 5.52 -19.23 -5.07
CA ASP A 104 4.10 -19.00 -4.75
C ASP A 104 3.95 -18.04 -3.56
N VAL A 105 4.75 -18.23 -2.51
CA VAL A 105 4.77 -17.37 -1.32
C VAL A 105 5.21 -15.96 -1.72
N LYS A 106 6.27 -15.84 -2.52
CA LYS A 106 6.78 -14.55 -3.01
C LYS A 106 5.75 -13.79 -3.85
N MET A 107 4.92 -14.49 -4.61
CA MET A 107 3.86 -13.88 -5.42
C MET A 107 2.65 -13.42 -4.60
N LYS A 108 2.50 -13.88 -3.35
CA LYS A 108 1.35 -13.61 -2.49
C LYS A 108 1.64 -12.64 -1.35
N ILE A 109 2.88 -12.16 -1.24
CA ILE A 109 3.30 -11.16 -0.25
C ILE A 109 3.21 -9.77 -0.87
N GLU A 110 2.47 -8.89 -0.20
CA GLU A 110 2.30 -7.50 -0.56
C GLU A 110 2.95 -6.62 0.51
N LEU A 111 3.76 -5.65 0.09
CA LEU A 111 4.29 -4.65 1.00
C LEU A 111 3.21 -3.60 1.26
N VAL A 112 2.85 -3.41 2.53
CA VAL A 112 1.88 -2.38 2.96
C VAL A 112 2.60 -1.09 3.33
N ASP A 113 3.69 -1.19 4.10
CA ASP A 113 4.56 -0.06 4.42
C ASP A 113 6.04 -0.49 4.54
N ALA A 114 6.93 0.37 5.03
CA ALA A 114 8.36 0.05 5.15
C ALA A 114 8.69 -1.20 6.01
N THR A 115 7.79 -1.59 6.90
CA THR A 115 7.94 -2.66 7.90
C THR A 115 6.76 -3.63 7.95
N ARG A 116 5.65 -3.34 7.26
CA ARG A 116 4.42 -4.14 7.25
C ARG A 116 4.21 -4.82 5.91
N TYR A 117 3.83 -6.08 5.98
CA TYR A 117 3.52 -6.92 4.83
C TYR A 117 2.16 -7.58 5.05
N GLU A 118 1.46 -7.88 3.95
CA GLU A 118 0.26 -8.70 3.93
C GLU A 118 0.55 -9.97 3.13
N MET A 119 0.05 -11.11 3.59
CA MET A 119 0.10 -12.37 2.84
C MET A 119 -1.27 -13.04 2.82
N ARG A 120 -1.75 -13.35 1.61
CA ARG A 120 -2.98 -14.13 1.41
C ARG A 120 -2.67 -15.62 1.32
N VAL A 121 -3.34 -16.41 2.16
CA VAL A 121 -3.29 -17.87 2.16
C VAL A 121 -4.64 -18.39 1.66
N PHE A 122 -4.62 -19.05 0.50
CA PHE A 122 -5.86 -19.41 -0.20
C PHE A 122 -6.41 -20.76 0.27
N LEU A 123 -7.73 -20.85 0.39
CA LEU A 123 -8.42 -22.13 0.48
C LEU A 123 -8.22 -22.95 -0.81
N LYS A 124 -8.34 -24.27 -0.69
CA LYS A 124 -8.35 -25.17 -1.85
C LYS A 124 -9.52 -24.88 -2.78
N SER A 125 -9.35 -25.25 -4.04
CA SER A 125 -10.45 -25.33 -4.99
C SER A 125 -11.55 -26.24 -4.46
N PHE A 126 -12.80 -25.82 -4.67
CA PHE A 126 -13.96 -26.63 -4.30
C PHE A 126 -14.06 -27.89 -5.17
N PRO A 127 -14.58 -29.00 -4.64
CA PRO A 127 -14.63 -30.29 -5.35
C PRO A 127 -15.52 -30.25 -6.60
N LEU A 128 -16.53 -29.38 -6.61
CA LEU A 128 -17.42 -29.17 -7.73
C LEU A 128 -17.34 -27.71 -8.21
N PRO A 129 -17.35 -27.44 -9.53
CA PRO A 129 -17.54 -26.10 -10.05
C PRO A 129 -18.82 -25.46 -9.50
N ASP A 130 -18.80 -24.15 -9.26
CA ASP A 130 -19.95 -23.39 -8.77
C ASP A 130 -20.58 -23.95 -7.47
N SER A 131 -19.80 -24.64 -6.64
CA SER A 131 -20.23 -25.18 -5.34
C SER A 131 -20.83 -24.10 -4.43
N PHE A 132 -20.21 -22.93 -4.45
CA PHE A 132 -20.63 -21.76 -3.69
C PHE A 132 -21.03 -20.65 -4.64
N GLN A 133 -22.21 -20.09 -4.41
CA GLN A 133 -22.65 -18.84 -5.02
C GLN A 133 -22.29 -17.67 -4.11
N MET A 134 -21.81 -16.60 -4.72
CA MET A 134 -21.54 -15.35 -4.04
C MET A 134 -22.81 -14.49 -4.00
N ASN A 135 -23.34 -14.29 -2.80
CA ASN A 135 -24.43 -13.36 -2.51
C ASN A 135 -23.85 -12.02 -2.07
N PHE A 136 -24.32 -10.91 -2.63
CA PHE A 136 -23.77 -9.60 -2.35
C PHE A 136 -24.82 -8.50 -2.60
N GLY A 137 -24.70 -7.40 -1.86
CA GLY A 137 -25.60 -6.26 -1.96
C GLY A 137 -26.84 -6.34 -1.07
N LEU A 138 -27.62 -5.26 -1.09
CA LEU A 138 -28.73 -5.01 -0.15
C LEU A 138 -29.84 -6.06 -0.23
N GLN A 139 -30.07 -6.69 -1.39
CA GLN A 139 -31.09 -7.73 -1.55
C GLN A 139 -30.79 -9.00 -0.75
N TYR A 140 -29.55 -9.17 -0.28
CA TYR A 140 -29.11 -10.28 0.58
C TYR A 140 -28.76 -9.81 2.00
N ASN A 141 -29.07 -8.55 2.36
CA ASN A 141 -28.60 -7.92 3.60
C ASN A 141 -27.08 -7.98 3.80
N VAL A 142 -26.31 -8.06 2.71
CA VAL A 142 -24.85 -8.11 2.75
C VAL A 142 -24.31 -6.68 2.72
N PRO A 143 -23.37 -6.32 3.61
CA PRO A 143 -22.71 -5.02 3.61
C PRO A 143 -22.03 -4.70 2.28
N HIS A 144 -21.75 -3.43 2.09
CA HIS A 144 -21.05 -3.00 0.90
C HIS A 144 -19.58 -3.41 0.95
N GLY A 145 -19.08 -3.98 -0.15
CA GLY A 145 -17.72 -4.53 -0.17
C GLY A 145 -17.59 -5.90 0.42
N CYS A 146 -18.71 -6.48 0.85
CA CYS A 146 -18.73 -7.81 1.39
C CYS A 146 -19.49 -8.77 0.49
N ALA A 147 -19.23 -10.05 0.71
CA ALA A 147 -19.91 -11.18 0.11
C ALA A 147 -20.26 -12.22 1.17
N GLU A 148 -21.39 -12.88 0.98
CA GLU A 148 -21.69 -14.16 1.60
C GLU A 148 -21.45 -15.27 0.57
N MET A 149 -20.76 -16.35 0.97
CA MET A 149 -20.59 -17.52 0.13
C MET A 149 -21.54 -18.62 0.57
N ALA A 150 -22.66 -18.76 -0.12
CA ALA A 150 -23.66 -19.79 0.18
C ALA A 150 -23.52 -20.98 -0.77
N VAL A 151 -23.83 -22.20 -0.32
CA VAL A 151 -23.94 -23.37 -1.19
C VAL A 151 -24.94 -23.06 -2.29
N ASN A 152 -24.56 -23.36 -3.53
CA ASN A 152 -25.39 -23.05 -4.68
C ASN A 152 -26.74 -23.76 -4.59
N GLN A 153 -27.81 -22.98 -4.57
CA GLN A 153 -29.17 -23.48 -4.36
C GLN A 153 -29.62 -24.47 -5.44
N TYR A 154 -29.07 -24.34 -6.66
CA TYR A 154 -29.39 -25.17 -7.81
C TYR A 154 -28.72 -26.54 -7.79
N MET A 155 -27.78 -26.78 -6.88
CA MET A 155 -27.15 -28.10 -6.71
C MET A 155 -28.15 -29.14 -6.22
N GLY A 156 -28.03 -30.34 -6.76
CA GLY A 156 -28.78 -31.52 -6.35
C GLY A 156 -28.41 -31.97 -4.93
N ARG A 157 -29.25 -32.83 -4.35
CA ARG A 157 -29.05 -33.33 -2.97
C ARG A 157 -27.70 -34.03 -2.77
N VAL A 158 -27.26 -34.83 -3.75
CA VAL A 158 -25.99 -35.57 -3.68
C VAL A 158 -24.81 -34.62 -3.69
N GLU A 159 -24.83 -33.62 -4.56
CA GLU A 159 -23.77 -32.60 -4.67
C GLU A 159 -23.66 -31.79 -3.38
N LYS A 160 -24.79 -31.32 -2.83
CA LYS A 160 -24.82 -30.64 -1.52
C LYS A 160 -24.28 -31.51 -0.39
N MET A 161 -24.51 -32.83 -0.44
CA MET A 161 -23.98 -33.76 0.55
C MET A 161 -22.45 -33.88 0.47
N ILE A 162 -21.89 -33.91 -0.75
CA ILE A 162 -20.43 -33.92 -0.97
C ILE A 162 -19.80 -32.66 -0.38
N ILE A 163 -20.38 -31.48 -0.67
CA ILE A 163 -19.88 -30.21 -0.11
C ILE A 163 -19.92 -30.23 1.42
N LYS A 164 -21.04 -30.67 2.01
CA LYS A 164 -21.16 -30.74 3.48
C LYS A 164 -20.19 -31.74 4.11
N SER A 165 -19.92 -32.87 3.45
CA SER A 165 -18.95 -33.83 3.98
C SER A 165 -17.51 -33.31 3.94
N GLU A 166 -17.17 -32.53 2.91
CA GLU A 166 -15.80 -32.02 2.76
C GLU A 166 -15.56 -30.71 3.50
N TRP A 167 -16.52 -29.77 3.48
CA TRP A 167 -16.36 -28.39 3.96
C TRP A 167 -17.18 -28.07 5.20
N GLY A 168 -17.98 -29.00 5.71
CA GLY A 168 -18.99 -28.76 6.75
C GLY A 168 -18.44 -28.13 8.04
N TYR A 169 -17.19 -28.38 8.40
CA TYR A 169 -16.56 -27.77 9.58
C TYR A 169 -16.28 -26.27 9.43
N LEU A 170 -16.13 -25.79 8.20
CA LEU A 170 -15.91 -24.38 7.86
C LEU A 170 -17.22 -23.65 7.49
N MET A 171 -18.36 -24.35 7.61
CA MET A 171 -19.66 -23.82 7.23
C MET A 171 -20.51 -23.49 8.46
N ASP A 172 -21.35 -22.48 8.32
CA ASP A 172 -22.49 -22.21 9.20
C ASP A 172 -23.79 -22.44 8.41
N GLY A 173 -24.45 -23.57 8.68
CA GLY A 173 -25.56 -24.04 7.86
C GLY A 173 -25.14 -24.35 6.42
N ASP A 174 -25.60 -23.52 5.48
CA ASP A 174 -25.26 -23.60 4.05
C ASP A 174 -24.29 -22.49 3.61
N VAL A 175 -23.66 -21.77 4.54
CA VAL A 175 -22.75 -20.65 4.24
C VAL A 175 -21.32 -21.02 4.63
N LEU A 176 -20.36 -20.84 3.71
CA LEU A 176 -18.93 -20.93 4.02
C LEU A 176 -18.51 -19.68 4.81
N SER A 177 -18.21 -19.89 6.10
CA SER A 177 -18.19 -18.80 7.07
C SER A 177 -16.76 -18.39 7.48
N PRO A 178 -16.36 -17.12 7.27
CA PRO A 178 -15.12 -16.55 7.81
C PRO A 178 -14.96 -16.77 9.32
N THR A 179 -16.05 -16.72 10.10
CA THR A 179 -16.01 -16.93 11.56
C THR A 179 -15.66 -18.35 11.96
N LYS A 180 -15.87 -19.32 11.06
CA LYS A 180 -15.40 -20.70 11.22
C LYS A 180 -13.98 -20.87 10.69
N ILE A 181 -13.62 -20.20 9.61
CA ILE A 181 -12.33 -20.38 8.94
C ILE A 181 -11.18 -19.78 9.73
N VAL A 182 -11.31 -18.53 10.15
CA VAL A 182 -10.19 -17.79 10.72
C VAL A 182 -9.69 -18.38 12.04
N PRO A 183 -10.52 -18.90 12.97
CA PRO A 183 -10.00 -19.60 14.15
C PRO A 183 -9.11 -20.80 13.81
N TRP A 184 -9.54 -21.64 12.86
CA TRP A 184 -8.73 -22.81 12.43
C TRP A 184 -7.44 -22.38 11.73
N PHE A 185 -7.54 -21.39 10.85
CA PHE A 185 -6.40 -20.77 10.19
C PHE A 185 -5.38 -20.22 11.20
N THR A 186 -5.91 -19.51 12.19
CA THR A 186 -5.12 -18.86 13.25
C THR A 186 -4.41 -19.88 14.12
N ASP A 187 -5.14 -20.87 14.63
CA ASP A 187 -4.59 -21.90 15.49
C ASP A 187 -3.48 -22.69 14.78
N GLY A 188 -3.65 -23.01 13.50
CA GLY A 188 -2.64 -23.72 12.74
C GLY A 188 -1.35 -22.91 12.55
N LEU A 189 -1.45 -21.60 12.26
CA LEU A 189 -0.27 -20.73 12.19
C LEU A 189 0.42 -20.59 13.55
N ILE A 190 -0.34 -20.42 14.64
CA ILE A 190 0.23 -20.32 16.00
C ILE A 190 0.99 -21.60 16.36
N ARG A 191 0.41 -22.78 16.09
CA ARG A 191 1.07 -24.07 16.37
C ARG A 191 2.29 -24.30 15.50
N ALA A 192 2.25 -23.87 14.23
CA ALA A 192 3.40 -23.92 13.34
C ALA A 192 4.55 -23.05 13.86
N VAL A 193 4.27 -21.81 14.28
CA VAL A 193 5.29 -20.94 14.87
C VAL A 193 5.84 -21.51 16.17
N ARG A 194 4.98 -22.04 17.07
CA ARG A 194 5.45 -22.73 18.28
C ARG A 194 6.34 -23.92 17.97
N SER A 195 6.03 -24.68 16.94
CA SER A 195 6.87 -25.80 16.48
C SER A 195 8.25 -25.34 16.03
N ILE A 196 8.34 -24.19 15.33
CA ILE A 196 9.63 -23.58 14.96
C ILE A 196 10.41 -23.17 16.21
N GLN A 197 9.74 -22.60 17.20
CA GLN A 197 10.36 -22.14 18.45
C GLN A 197 10.85 -23.31 19.34
N MET A 198 10.27 -24.51 19.19
CA MET A 198 10.64 -25.70 19.96
C MET A 198 11.75 -26.55 19.31
N ASP A 199 12.12 -26.29 18.06
CA ASP A 199 13.15 -27.09 17.37
C ASP A 199 14.56 -26.60 17.77
N ASP A 200 15.25 -27.35 18.63
CA ASP A 200 16.50 -27.00 19.33
C ASP A 200 17.68 -26.58 18.44
N ASN A 201 17.60 -26.83 17.12
CA ASN A 201 18.67 -26.55 16.17
C ASN A 201 18.49 -25.22 15.41
N ASP A 202 17.43 -24.47 15.67
CA ASP A 202 17.08 -23.33 14.84
C ASP A 202 17.53 -21.98 15.41
N ALA A 203 18.44 -21.31 14.70
CA ALA A 203 18.90 -19.97 15.09
C ALA A 203 17.77 -18.91 15.08
N ASP A 204 16.58 -19.26 14.56
CA ASP A 204 15.40 -18.41 14.46
C ASP A 204 14.42 -18.53 15.65
N GLN A 205 14.70 -19.39 16.64
CA GLN A 205 13.81 -19.69 17.79
C GLN A 205 13.22 -18.47 18.52
N ASN A 206 13.91 -17.33 18.54
CA ASN A 206 13.48 -16.12 19.26
C ASN A 206 13.07 -14.96 18.34
N LYS A 207 12.88 -15.20 17.04
CA LYS A 207 12.74 -14.15 16.02
C LYS A 207 11.32 -13.92 15.52
N ILE A 208 10.36 -14.74 15.91
CA ILE A 208 8.97 -14.66 15.43
C ILE A 208 8.05 -14.70 16.63
N ALA A 209 7.33 -13.59 16.88
CA ALA A 209 6.18 -13.54 17.76
C ALA A 209 4.89 -13.58 16.93
N VAL A 210 3.80 -14.04 17.53
CA VAL A 210 2.49 -14.14 16.87
C VAL A 210 1.46 -13.44 17.73
N GLU A 211 0.71 -12.53 17.12
CA GLU A 211 -0.45 -11.90 17.74
C GLU A 211 -1.66 -12.02 16.82
N LEU A 212 -2.85 -11.96 17.42
CA LEU A 212 -4.10 -11.95 16.68
C LEU A 212 -4.41 -10.52 16.23
N CYS A 213 -4.95 -10.39 15.03
CA CYS A 213 -5.45 -9.11 14.52
C CYS A 213 -6.83 -9.30 13.87
N GLU A 214 -7.49 -8.20 13.54
CA GLU A 214 -8.85 -8.20 12.95
C GLU A 214 -8.96 -9.01 11.65
N LYS A 215 -7.90 -8.98 10.83
CA LYS A 215 -7.84 -9.62 9.50
C LYS A 215 -7.25 -11.03 9.51
N GLY A 216 -6.89 -11.56 10.68
CA GLY A 216 -6.25 -12.87 10.81
C GLY A 216 -5.10 -12.87 11.82
N VAL A 217 -3.89 -13.21 11.37
CA VAL A 217 -2.73 -13.40 12.26
C VAL A 217 -1.62 -12.42 11.88
N GLU A 218 -1.11 -11.68 12.86
CA GLU A 218 0.10 -10.88 12.69
C GLU A 218 1.33 -11.64 13.19
N LEU A 219 2.32 -11.77 12.32
CA LEU A 219 3.63 -12.31 12.65
C LEU A 219 4.62 -11.16 12.84
N TYR A 220 5.20 -11.08 14.02
CA TYR A 220 6.19 -10.08 14.42
C TYR A 220 7.58 -10.67 14.29
N ILE A 221 8.30 -10.28 13.24
CA ILE A 221 9.63 -10.78 12.90
C ILE A 221 10.68 -9.79 13.41
N THR A 222 11.47 -10.19 14.42
CA THR A 222 12.52 -9.37 15.04
C THR A 222 13.93 -9.83 14.64
N ASP A 223 14.83 -8.87 14.42
CA ASP A 223 16.26 -9.14 14.29
C ASP A 223 16.89 -9.16 15.69
N VAL A 224 17.53 -10.27 16.07
CA VAL A 224 18.51 -10.28 17.16
C VAL A 224 19.88 -10.08 16.53
N ASP A 225 20.46 -8.92 16.80
CA ASP A 225 21.83 -8.51 16.47
C ASP A 225 22.80 -9.71 16.60
N GLN A 226 23.48 -10.10 15.52
CA GLN A 226 24.57 -11.10 15.49
C GLN A 226 25.83 -10.59 16.22
N ARG A 227 25.69 -9.97 17.39
CA ARG A 227 26.81 -9.47 18.20
C ARG A 227 27.53 -10.54 19.02
N LYS A 228 27.19 -11.83 18.86
CA LYS A 228 27.88 -12.90 19.58
C LYS A 228 29.13 -13.44 18.88
N ASP A 229 29.31 -13.24 17.57
CA ASP A 229 30.44 -13.88 16.85
C ASP A 229 31.66 -12.97 16.65
N ALA A 230 31.60 -11.69 17.03
CA ALA A 230 32.70 -10.75 16.87
C ALA A 230 33.65 -10.63 18.08
N LYS A 231 33.45 -11.42 19.14
CA LYS A 231 34.32 -11.41 20.33
C LYS A 231 35.37 -12.52 20.38
N ASP A 232 35.20 -13.61 19.63
CA ASP A 232 36.12 -14.75 19.71
C ASP A 232 37.18 -14.82 18.60
N ASN A 233 37.23 -13.85 17.68
CA ASN A 233 38.31 -13.75 16.69
C ASN A 233 39.02 -12.39 16.72
N LYS A 234 39.43 -11.97 17.93
CA LYS A 234 40.41 -10.88 18.11
C LYS A 234 41.81 -11.43 18.36
N GLU A 235 42.31 -12.29 17.48
CA GLU A 235 43.75 -12.47 17.36
C GLU A 235 44.17 -12.54 15.88
N LYS A 236 44.96 -11.52 15.49
CA LYS A 236 45.83 -11.41 14.32
C LYS A 236 45.19 -11.08 12.97
N GLN A 237 45.12 -9.78 12.67
CA GLN A 237 45.74 -9.19 11.47
C GLN A 237 45.70 -7.64 11.53
N PRO A 238 46.79 -6.93 11.17
CA PRO A 238 46.78 -5.49 10.99
C PRO A 238 46.39 -5.14 9.53
N ASP A 239 45.77 -3.97 9.37
CA ASP A 239 45.53 -3.27 8.10
C ASP A 239 44.58 -3.93 7.08
N ALA A 240 43.30 -3.97 7.43
CA ALA A 240 42.22 -3.97 6.44
C ALA A 240 41.19 -2.88 6.79
N GLN A 241 40.84 -2.07 5.78
CA GLN A 241 39.89 -0.98 5.85
C GLN A 241 38.62 -1.39 6.60
N LYS A 242 38.30 -0.64 7.67
CA LYS A 242 37.03 -0.73 8.38
C LYS A 242 35.88 -0.71 7.36
N PRO A 243 35.03 -1.75 7.26
CA PRO A 243 33.79 -1.62 6.52
C PRO A 243 32.96 -0.50 7.16
N PRO A 244 32.19 0.25 6.37
CA PRO A 244 31.36 1.32 6.89
C PRO A 244 30.46 0.74 7.97
N SER A 245 30.51 1.33 9.16
CA SER A 245 29.69 0.94 10.30
C SER A 245 28.23 0.85 9.82
N ALA A 246 27.68 -0.36 9.81
CA ALA A 246 26.25 -0.57 9.61
C ALA A 246 25.55 0.30 10.66
N LYS A 247 24.90 1.37 10.20
CA LYS A 247 24.05 2.19 11.05
C LYS A 247 23.07 1.22 11.69
N SER A 248 23.00 1.26 13.03
CA SER A 248 22.05 0.50 13.83
C SER A 248 20.69 0.49 13.13
N ILE A 249 20.36 -0.62 12.48
CA ILE A 249 19.01 -0.86 11.99
C ILE A 249 18.20 -0.90 13.28
N SER A 250 17.27 0.05 13.43
CA SER A 250 16.42 0.09 14.61
C SER A 250 15.76 -1.28 14.79
N ASN A 251 15.67 -1.80 16.02
CA ASN A 251 15.01 -3.05 16.39
C ASN A 251 13.47 -3.03 16.16
N VAL A 252 13.00 -2.34 15.13
CA VAL A 252 11.58 -2.28 14.78
C VAL A 252 11.22 -3.62 14.14
N PRO A 253 10.25 -4.36 14.70
CA PRO A 253 9.82 -5.63 14.12
C PRO A 253 9.26 -5.42 12.72
N THR A 254 9.53 -6.36 11.83
CA THR A 254 8.78 -6.48 10.57
C THR A 254 7.48 -7.22 10.88
N ILE A 255 6.35 -6.64 10.53
CA ILE A 255 5.02 -7.19 10.82
C ILE A 255 4.49 -7.80 9.53
N VAL A 256 3.92 -9.01 9.62
CA VAL A 256 3.28 -9.68 8.49
C VAL A 256 1.87 -10.10 8.88
N THR A 257 0.87 -9.51 8.23
CA THR A 257 -0.53 -9.88 8.41
C THR A 257 -0.87 -11.02 7.45
N CYS A 258 -1.10 -12.21 7.99
CA CYS A 258 -1.55 -13.39 7.26
C CYS A 258 -3.08 -13.43 7.24
N ILE A 259 -3.65 -13.54 6.04
CA ILE A 259 -5.09 -13.45 5.78
C ILE A 259 -5.55 -14.72 5.06
N ALA A 260 -6.60 -15.37 5.56
CA ALA A 260 -7.23 -16.47 4.85
C ALA A 260 -8.11 -15.92 3.72
N SER A 261 -7.96 -16.44 2.51
CA SER A 261 -8.65 -15.90 1.33
C SER A 261 -9.22 -17.00 0.44
N VAL A 262 -10.18 -16.62 -0.41
CA VAL A 262 -10.68 -17.44 -1.53
C VAL A 262 -10.52 -16.69 -2.84
N HIS A 263 -10.44 -17.46 -3.91
CA HIS A 263 -10.41 -16.94 -5.27
C HIS A 263 -11.81 -16.54 -5.74
N GLY A 264 -11.95 -15.31 -6.23
CA GLY A 264 -13.14 -14.82 -6.92
C GLY A 264 -13.11 -15.20 -8.40
N THR A 265 -13.77 -16.30 -8.75
CA THR A 265 -13.78 -16.88 -10.11
C THR A 265 -14.94 -16.41 -10.99
N SER A 266 -15.91 -15.69 -10.43
CA SER A 266 -17.04 -15.13 -11.19
C SER A 266 -17.37 -13.72 -10.71
N LEU A 267 -17.72 -12.84 -11.64
CA LEU A 267 -18.15 -11.48 -11.25
C LEU A 267 -19.48 -11.55 -10.49
N PRO A 268 -19.63 -10.76 -9.40
CA PRO A 268 -20.90 -10.70 -8.71
C PRO A 268 -22.07 -10.28 -9.64
N LYS A 269 -23.20 -11.02 -9.60
CA LYS A 269 -24.43 -10.76 -10.40
C LYS A 269 -24.94 -9.31 -10.35
N GLY A 270 -24.71 -8.55 -11.42
CA GLY A 270 -25.12 -7.15 -11.50
C GLY A 270 -23.95 -6.17 -11.40
N MET A 271 -22.76 -6.65 -11.06
CA MET A 271 -21.54 -5.92 -11.35
C MET A 271 -21.26 -5.92 -12.85
N ARG A 272 -20.98 -4.73 -13.36
CA ARG A 272 -20.47 -4.53 -14.72
C ARG A 272 -19.17 -3.79 -14.59
N LEU A 273 -18.11 -4.35 -15.18
CA LEU A 273 -16.86 -3.64 -15.30
C LEU A 273 -17.09 -2.42 -16.21
N GLN A 274 -16.84 -1.23 -15.68
CA GLN A 274 -16.92 -0.03 -16.50
C GLN A 274 -15.69 0.08 -17.40
N HIS A 275 -15.83 0.86 -18.48
CA HIS A 275 -14.73 1.11 -19.39
C HIS A 275 -13.52 1.71 -18.64
N ALA A 276 -12.39 1.00 -18.71
CA ALA A 276 -11.24 1.27 -17.85
C ALA A 276 -10.47 2.54 -18.22
N LEU A 277 -10.47 3.00 -19.47
CA LEU A 277 -9.56 4.08 -19.88
C LEU A 277 -10.33 5.28 -20.48
N PRO A 278 -9.67 6.41 -20.81
CA PRO A 278 -10.33 7.50 -21.53
C PRO A 278 -11.03 7.03 -22.81
N ASN A 279 -12.24 7.54 -23.09
CA ASN A 279 -13.03 7.22 -24.29
C ASN A 279 -12.48 7.86 -25.58
N ARG A 280 -11.16 7.82 -25.77
CA ARG A 280 -10.47 8.42 -26.92
C ARG A 280 -9.28 7.54 -27.30
N GLU A 281 -9.03 7.38 -28.59
CA GLU A 281 -7.85 6.68 -29.08
C GLU A 281 -6.54 7.36 -28.64
N PRO A 282 -5.48 6.59 -28.30
CA PRO A 282 -5.39 5.13 -28.35
C PRO A 282 -5.92 4.42 -27.08
N TYR A 283 -6.43 5.17 -26.11
CA TYR A 283 -6.81 4.62 -24.80
C TYR A 283 -8.09 3.79 -24.85
N SER A 284 -9.05 4.16 -25.70
CA SER A 284 -10.34 3.45 -25.83
C SER A 284 -10.18 2.01 -26.32
N SER A 285 -9.37 1.78 -27.35
CA SER A 285 -9.15 0.44 -27.91
C SER A 285 -8.44 -0.49 -26.91
N GLN A 286 -7.38 0.00 -26.27
CA GLN A 286 -6.64 -0.78 -25.26
C GLN A 286 -7.44 -0.96 -23.96
N GLY A 287 -8.19 0.06 -23.53
CA GLY A 287 -9.03 -0.04 -22.34
C GLY A 287 -10.14 -1.07 -22.53
N LYS A 288 -10.64 -1.22 -23.77
CA LYS A 288 -11.55 -2.31 -24.13
C LYS A 288 -10.83 -3.65 -24.09
N GLN A 289 -9.64 -3.75 -24.69
CA GLN A 289 -8.84 -4.98 -24.69
C GLN A 289 -8.57 -5.50 -23.27
N VAL A 290 -8.16 -4.64 -22.33
CA VAL A 290 -7.91 -5.04 -20.93
C VAL A 290 -9.16 -5.64 -20.29
N ILE A 291 -10.33 -5.03 -20.52
CA ILE A 291 -11.59 -5.54 -20.00
C ILE A 291 -11.99 -6.86 -20.68
N ASP A 292 -11.83 -6.96 -22.00
CA ASP A 292 -12.15 -8.17 -22.76
C ASP A 292 -11.25 -9.35 -22.32
N GLU A 293 -9.96 -9.10 -22.09
CA GLU A 293 -9.03 -10.10 -21.54
C GLU A 293 -9.42 -10.53 -20.12
N MET A 294 -9.77 -9.57 -19.24
CA MET A 294 -10.27 -9.89 -17.90
C MET A 294 -11.53 -10.76 -17.97
N LEU A 295 -12.51 -10.39 -18.80
CA LEU A 295 -13.74 -11.15 -18.95
C LEU A 295 -13.50 -12.54 -19.54
N SER A 296 -12.55 -12.67 -20.47
CA SER A 296 -12.11 -13.98 -21.01
C SER A 296 -11.53 -14.86 -19.91
N GLU A 297 -10.66 -14.30 -19.07
CA GLU A 297 -10.04 -15.04 -17.96
C GLU A 297 -11.04 -15.46 -16.88
N ILE A 298 -12.02 -14.60 -16.57
CA ILE A 298 -13.17 -14.99 -15.71
C ILE A 298 -13.94 -16.14 -16.36
N GLY A 299 -14.18 -16.09 -17.68
CA GLY A 299 -14.82 -17.16 -18.44
C GLY A 299 -14.03 -18.48 -18.42
N GLU A 300 -12.71 -18.41 -18.29
CA GLU A 300 -11.81 -19.56 -18.10
C GLU A 300 -11.72 -20.01 -16.63
N GLY A 301 -12.43 -19.36 -15.70
CA GLY A 301 -12.42 -19.68 -14.28
C GLY A 301 -11.19 -19.14 -13.51
N ARG A 302 -10.43 -18.20 -14.08
CA ARG A 302 -9.31 -17.56 -13.38
C ARG A 302 -9.82 -16.54 -12.38
N SER A 303 -9.11 -16.45 -11.25
CA SER A 303 -9.40 -15.46 -10.21
C SER A 303 -8.97 -14.07 -10.64
N LEU A 304 -9.87 -13.10 -10.62
CA LEU A 304 -9.53 -11.69 -10.85
C LEU A 304 -9.67 -10.80 -9.62
N PHE A 305 -10.32 -11.30 -8.57
CA PHE A 305 -10.40 -10.65 -7.28
C PHE A 305 -10.26 -11.72 -6.20
N THR A 306 -10.00 -11.31 -4.96
CA THR A 306 -9.98 -12.21 -3.82
C THR A 306 -11.13 -11.86 -2.90
N MET A 307 -11.54 -12.83 -2.08
CA MET A 307 -12.39 -12.54 -0.94
C MET A 307 -11.63 -12.95 0.31
N ASP A 308 -11.41 -12.00 1.20
CA ASP A 308 -10.57 -12.11 2.38
C ASP A 308 -11.48 -12.36 3.59
N ALA A 309 -11.10 -13.31 4.44
CA ALA A 309 -11.86 -13.66 5.63
C ALA A 309 -11.56 -12.65 6.74
N CYS A 310 -12.58 -11.88 7.14
CA CYS A 310 -12.48 -10.93 8.25
C CYS A 310 -13.43 -11.38 9.37
N VAL A 311 -12.98 -11.30 10.63
CA VAL A 311 -13.76 -11.83 11.77
C VAL A 311 -14.22 -10.74 12.71
N ASP A 312 -13.63 -9.54 12.70
CA ASP A 312 -13.95 -8.57 13.73
C ASP A 312 -14.78 -7.36 13.30
N THR A 313 -15.68 -7.05 14.21
CA THR A 313 -16.39 -5.79 14.39
C THR A 313 -15.49 -4.93 15.26
N ASP A 314 -14.81 -3.96 14.66
CA ASP A 314 -14.30 -2.84 15.43
C ASP A 314 -15.47 -2.23 16.24
N ASP A 315 -15.23 -1.64 17.42
CA ASP A 315 -16.26 -1.06 18.31
C ASP A 315 -17.13 0.03 17.61
N SER A 316 -16.73 0.41 16.40
CA SER A 316 -17.47 1.24 15.43
C SER A 316 -18.62 0.51 14.69
N GLY A 317 -18.76 -0.82 14.84
CA GLY A 317 -19.92 -1.62 14.41
C GLY A 317 -20.10 -1.78 12.90
N GLN A 318 -19.04 -1.66 12.09
CA GLN A 318 -19.21 -1.44 10.65
C GLN A 318 -19.28 -2.71 9.77
N LEU A 319 -18.72 -3.84 10.21
CA LEU A 319 -18.75 -5.10 9.47
C LEU A 319 -19.46 -6.21 10.25
N PRO A 320 -20.68 -6.62 9.88
CA PRO A 320 -21.31 -7.75 10.54
C PRO A 320 -20.49 -9.04 10.38
N LEU A 321 -20.44 -9.81 11.48
CA LEU A 321 -19.73 -11.08 11.56
C LEU A 321 -20.18 -12.04 10.45
N GLY A 322 -19.22 -12.74 9.82
CA GLY A 322 -19.52 -13.85 8.89
C GLY A 322 -19.56 -13.51 7.41
N PHE A 323 -19.16 -12.30 7.00
CA PHE A 323 -19.01 -11.97 5.58
C PHE A 323 -17.54 -11.90 5.14
N TRP A 324 -17.33 -12.20 3.87
CA TRP A 324 -16.04 -12.07 3.21
C TRP A 324 -15.84 -10.65 2.68
N GLU A 325 -14.67 -10.06 2.89
CA GLU A 325 -14.30 -8.77 2.31
C GLU A 325 -13.82 -8.96 0.86
N ILE A 326 -14.38 -8.23 -0.09
CA ILE A 326 -14.02 -8.37 -1.51
C ILE A 326 -12.88 -7.42 -1.85
N SER A 327 -11.75 -7.98 -2.29
CA SER A 327 -10.58 -7.22 -2.76
C SER A 327 -10.39 -7.32 -4.26
N PHE A 328 -10.51 -6.18 -4.94
CA PHE A 328 -10.32 -6.04 -6.39
C PHE A 328 -8.90 -5.57 -6.77
N ARG A 329 -7.92 -5.76 -5.88
CA ARG A 329 -6.54 -5.30 -6.06
C ARG A 329 -5.92 -5.81 -7.36
N THR A 330 -6.02 -7.11 -7.63
CA THR A 330 -5.48 -7.74 -8.86
C THR A 330 -6.02 -7.09 -10.13
N MET A 331 -7.32 -6.74 -10.17
CA MET A 331 -7.90 -6.03 -11.31
C MET A 331 -7.32 -4.61 -11.43
N THR A 332 -7.22 -3.91 -10.31
CA THR A 332 -6.68 -2.53 -10.23
C THR A 332 -5.24 -2.49 -10.71
N GLU A 333 -4.41 -3.43 -10.26
CA GLU A 333 -3.00 -3.55 -10.66
C GLU A 333 -2.87 -3.83 -12.16
N ARG A 334 -3.73 -4.67 -12.73
CA ARG A 334 -3.72 -4.93 -14.18
C ARG A 334 -4.09 -3.69 -14.99
N VAL A 335 -5.10 -2.94 -14.56
CA VAL A 335 -5.43 -1.65 -15.19
C VAL A 335 -4.26 -0.68 -15.05
N MET A 336 -3.64 -0.60 -13.86
CA MET A 336 -2.50 0.28 -13.65
C MET A 336 -1.31 -0.11 -14.53
N ASN A 337 -0.98 -1.39 -14.64
CA ASN A 337 0.10 -1.87 -15.51
C ASN A 337 -0.17 -1.55 -16.98
N ASN A 338 -1.42 -1.66 -17.42
CA ASN A 338 -1.78 -1.21 -18.76
C ASN A 338 -1.68 0.32 -18.89
N ALA A 339 -2.16 1.09 -17.91
CA ALA A 339 -2.03 2.54 -17.89
C ALA A 339 -0.56 2.99 -17.94
N ARG A 340 0.36 2.29 -17.25
CA ARG A 340 1.81 2.52 -17.29
C ARG A 340 2.42 2.28 -18.67
N SER A 341 1.87 1.34 -19.45
CA SER A 341 2.41 0.97 -20.76
C SER A 341 2.27 2.06 -21.83
N PHE A 342 1.42 3.08 -21.63
CA PHE A 342 1.34 4.19 -22.57
C PHE A 342 2.57 5.11 -22.39
N GLY A 343 3.30 5.37 -23.49
CA GLY A 343 4.60 6.05 -23.49
C GLY A 343 4.66 7.51 -22.99
N LYS A 344 3.63 8.02 -22.29
CA LYS A 344 3.60 9.30 -21.58
C LYS A 344 3.04 9.21 -20.14
N THR A 345 2.62 8.03 -19.68
CA THR A 345 1.98 7.82 -18.35
C THR A 345 2.92 7.49 -17.20
N ASN A 346 4.23 7.49 -17.44
CA ASN A 346 5.21 7.54 -16.37
C ASN A 346 5.07 8.79 -15.47
N MET A 347 4.10 9.67 -15.71
CA MET A 347 3.77 10.81 -14.86
C MET A 347 2.88 10.45 -13.66
N ILE A 348 2.22 9.28 -13.66
CA ILE A 348 1.32 8.87 -12.56
C ILE A 348 2.11 8.19 -11.45
N ASP A 349 3.06 7.31 -11.78
CA ASP A 349 3.83 6.59 -10.78
C ASP A 349 4.60 7.54 -9.84
N PRO A 350 5.31 8.60 -10.32
CA PRO A 350 5.91 9.61 -9.46
C PRO A 350 4.90 10.26 -8.50
N ALA A 351 3.67 10.51 -8.95
CA ALA A 351 2.63 11.07 -8.11
C ALA A 351 2.21 10.10 -7.01
N ILE A 352 1.93 8.83 -7.35
CA ILE A 352 1.58 7.78 -6.39
C ILE A 352 2.66 7.66 -5.32
N HIS A 353 3.92 7.44 -5.72
CA HIS A 353 5.03 7.24 -4.78
C HIS A 353 5.22 8.45 -3.85
N VAL A 354 5.11 9.66 -4.37
CA VAL A 354 5.24 10.88 -3.55
C VAL A 354 4.09 10.98 -2.54
N ILE A 355 2.85 10.68 -2.93
CA ILE A 355 1.70 10.68 -2.03
C ILE A 355 1.82 9.59 -0.96
N GLU A 356 2.25 8.38 -1.32
CA GLU A 356 2.52 7.31 -0.36
C GLU A 356 3.57 7.74 0.68
N MET A 357 4.64 8.41 0.24
CA MET A 357 5.66 8.94 1.16
C MET A 357 5.14 10.03 2.07
N MET A 358 4.22 10.89 1.59
CA MET A 358 3.52 11.85 2.44
C MET A 358 2.63 11.13 3.45
N SER A 359 1.85 10.14 3.00
CA SER A 359 0.96 9.33 3.84
C SER A 359 1.74 8.69 5.01
N ILE A 360 2.88 8.06 4.72
CA ILE A 360 3.74 7.46 5.74
C ILE A 360 4.36 8.51 6.66
N SER A 361 4.89 9.60 6.10
CA SER A 361 5.63 10.61 6.89
C SER A 361 4.72 11.42 7.80
N ARG A 362 3.47 11.62 7.38
CA ARG A 362 2.44 12.37 8.10
C ARG A 362 1.50 11.47 8.90
N ARG A 363 1.65 10.14 8.80
CA ARG A 363 0.76 9.15 9.43
C ARG A 363 -0.70 9.38 9.04
N TRP A 364 -0.93 9.59 7.75
CA TRP A 364 -2.29 9.64 7.22
C TRP A 364 -2.92 8.26 7.13
N ASP A 365 -2.09 7.21 7.10
CA ASP A 365 -2.50 5.81 7.03
C ASP A 365 -3.46 5.53 5.87
N ILE A 366 -3.34 6.29 4.77
CA ILE A 366 -4.15 6.12 3.57
C ILE A 366 -3.71 4.84 2.85
N PRO A 367 -4.60 3.86 2.65
CA PRO A 367 -4.32 2.66 1.88
C PRO A 367 -3.87 2.96 0.44
N THR A 368 -2.84 2.26 -0.05
CA THR A 368 -2.31 2.42 -1.41
C THR A 368 -3.38 2.24 -2.49
N ASN A 369 -4.32 1.30 -2.31
CA ASN A 369 -5.41 1.07 -3.26
C ASN A 369 -6.33 2.30 -3.46
N ILE A 370 -6.50 3.15 -2.44
CA ILE A 370 -7.25 4.41 -2.54
C ILE A 370 -6.44 5.44 -3.34
N ILE A 371 -5.12 5.51 -3.12
CA ILE A 371 -4.21 6.39 -3.88
C ILE A 371 -4.19 5.99 -5.36
N GLU A 372 -4.04 4.69 -5.65
CA GLU A 372 -4.08 4.14 -7.01
C GLU A 372 -5.44 4.37 -7.68
N THR A 373 -6.54 4.21 -6.94
CA THR A 373 -7.89 4.50 -7.45
C THR A 373 -8.03 5.98 -7.83
N ALA A 374 -7.55 6.90 -7.00
CA ALA A 374 -7.53 8.33 -7.32
C ALA A 374 -6.70 8.63 -8.56
N ALA A 375 -5.53 7.99 -8.69
CA ALA A 375 -4.65 8.10 -9.84
C ALA A 375 -5.30 7.61 -11.14
N LEU A 376 -5.98 6.46 -11.11
CA LEU A 376 -6.70 5.91 -12.26
C LEU A 376 -7.87 6.81 -12.69
N TRP A 377 -8.64 7.35 -11.73
CA TRP A 377 -9.72 8.30 -12.03
C TRP A 377 -9.20 9.59 -12.67
N GLU A 378 -8.07 10.12 -12.19
CA GLU A 378 -7.43 11.27 -12.84
C GLU A 378 -6.87 10.94 -14.20
N PHE A 379 -6.28 9.75 -14.38
CA PHE A 379 -5.84 9.31 -15.68
C PHE A 379 -6.99 9.26 -16.67
N ARG A 380 -8.11 8.63 -16.28
CA ARG A 380 -9.31 8.54 -17.10
C ARG A 380 -9.86 9.92 -17.51
N LYS A 381 -9.82 10.90 -16.60
CA LYS A 381 -10.34 12.25 -16.84
C LYS A 381 -9.38 13.14 -17.65
N SER A 382 -8.08 13.01 -17.39
CA SER A 382 -7.10 14.06 -17.69
C SER A 382 -5.83 13.56 -18.38
N ALA A 383 -5.78 12.31 -18.86
CA ALA A 383 -4.60 11.72 -19.53
C ALA A 383 -3.91 12.66 -20.54
N ASN A 384 -4.70 13.35 -21.35
CA ASN A 384 -4.21 14.27 -22.38
C ASN A 384 -3.85 15.69 -21.88
N LYS A 385 -4.25 16.04 -20.66
CA LYS A 385 -4.01 17.34 -20.02
C LYS A 385 -2.84 17.31 -19.04
N MET A 386 -2.41 16.12 -18.62
CA MET A 386 -1.22 15.94 -17.79
C MET A 386 0.03 16.20 -18.65
N ARG A 387 0.60 17.40 -18.49
CA ARG A 387 1.77 17.86 -19.26
C ARG A 387 3.09 17.60 -18.53
N ASN A 388 3.04 17.45 -17.21
CA ASN A 388 4.20 17.16 -16.36
C ASN A 388 3.75 16.47 -15.06
N GLU A 389 4.74 15.96 -14.33
CA GLU A 389 4.60 15.22 -13.08
C GLU A 389 3.97 16.06 -11.97
N ALA A 390 4.31 17.35 -11.87
CA ALA A 390 3.72 18.25 -10.87
C ALA A 390 2.20 18.42 -11.05
N MET A 391 1.74 18.57 -12.30
CA MET A 391 0.31 18.66 -12.60
C MET A 391 -0.42 17.35 -12.32
N SER A 392 0.21 16.21 -12.66
CA SER A 392 -0.30 14.88 -12.33
C SER A 392 -0.47 14.73 -10.81
N PHE A 393 0.61 14.98 -10.07
CA PHE A 393 0.63 14.93 -8.60
C PHE A 393 -0.45 15.80 -7.95
N ARG A 394 -0.54 17.09 -8.33
CA ARG A 394 -1.58 17.98 -7.81
C ARG A 394 -2.99 17.48 -8.14
N SER A 395 -3.21 16.94 -9.34
CA SER A 395 -4.52 16.45 -9.75
C SER A 395 -4.94 15.22 -8.95
N VAL A 396 -4.01 14.27 -8.75
CA VAL A 396 -4.25 13.07 -7.93
C VAL A 396 -4.51 13.45 -6.47
N LEU A 397 -3.71 14.36 -5.92
CA LEU A 397 -3.90 14.83 -4.54
C LEU A 397 -5.23 15.58 -4.36
N THR A 398 -5.62 16.39 -5.34
CA THR A 398 -6.94 17.05 -5.37
C THR A 398 -8.08 16.04 -5.44
N ARG A 399 -7.91 14.97 -6.23
CA ARG A 399 -8.89 13.88 -6.32
C ARG A 399 -9.04 13.16 -4.97
N LEU A 400 -7.92 12.84 -4.35
CA LEU A 400 -7.86 12.18 -3.05
C LEU A 400 -8.55 13.03 -1.98
N HIS A 401 -8.23 14.33 -1.92
CA HIS A 401 -8.90 15.31 -1.07
C HIS A 401 -10.42 15.28 -1.26
N GLY A 402 -10.90 15.32 -2.51
CA GLY A 402 -12.33 15.25 -2.81
C GLY A 402 -13.00 13.94 -2.38
N PHE A 403 -12.30 12.81 -2.49
CA PHE A 403 -12.82 11.53 -2.00
C PHE A 403 -13.04 11.53 -0.49
N PHE A 404 -12.06 12.02 0.28
CA PHE A 404 -12.19 12.13 1.74
C PHE A 404 -13.22 13.16 2.18
N GLN A 405 -13.28 14.34 1.54
CA GLN A 405 -14.30 15.36 1.81
C GLN A 405 -15.74 14.87 1.60
N THR A 406 -15.92 13.95 0.65
CA THR A 406 -17.25 13.41 0.31
C THR A 406 -17.50 12.03 0.90
N GLN A 407 -16.53 11.46 1.63
CA GLN A 407 -16.52 10.06 2.08
C GLN A 407 -16.87 9.08 0.94
N SER A 408 -16.40 9.39 -0.28
CA SER A 408 -16.77 8.68 -1.50
C SER A 408 -15.57 8.48 -2.42
N CYS A 409 -15.01 7.28 -2.38
CA CYS A 409 -14.00 6.78 -3.31
C CYS A 409 -14.59 5.62 -4.12
N PRO A 410 -15.30 5.89 -5.24
CA PRO A 410 -15.82 4.81 -6.08
C PRO A 410 -14.66 4.01 -6.68
N HIS A 411 -14.71 2.69 -6.55
CA HIS A 411 -13.73 1.76 -7.10
C HIS A 411 -13.65 1.93 -8.62
N PHE A 412 -12.44 1.85 -9.14
CA PHE A 412 -12.17 2.26 -10.51
C PHE A 412 -12.87 1.41 -11.58
N LEU A 413 -13.04 0.11 -11.36
CA LEU A 413 -13.75 -0.78 -12.30
C LEU A 413 -15.22 -0.99 -11.93
N LEU A 414 -15.59 -0.62 -10.71
CA LEU A 414 -16.89 -0.91 -10.12
C LEU A 414 -17.40 0.37 -9.46
N ALA A 415 -17.88 1.32 -10.26
CA ALA A 415 -18.23 2.66 -9.76
C ALA A 415 -19.28 2.66 -8.62
N ASN A 416 -20.11 1.62 -8.54
CA ASN A 416 -21.09 1.46 -7.47
C ASN A 416 -20.44 1.03 -6.14
N TYR A 417 -19.20 0.55 -6.15
CA TYR A 417 -18.44 0.13 -4.99
C TYR A 417 -17.64 1.28 -4.39
N ASN A 418 -18.02 1.78 -3.22
CA ASN A 418 -17.28 2.84 -2.53
C ASN A 418 -16.27 2.25 -1.55
N LEU A 419 -14.97 2.51 -1.78
CA LEU A 419 -13.85 2.05 -0.95
C LEU A 419 -13.78 2.75 0.42
N LEU A 420 -14.36 3.95 0.56
CA LEU A 420 -14.40 4.69 1.83
C LEU A 420 -15.69 4.46 2.62
N LYS A 421 -16.53 3.50 2.21
CA LYS A 421 -17.87 3.36 2.78
C LYS A 421 -17.85 2.87 4.23
N LEU A 422 -16.85 2.08 4.60
CA LEU A 422 -16.68 1.52 5.94
C LEU A 422 -15.70 2.34 6.79
N GLU A 423 -15.23 3.47 6.26
CA GLU A 423 -14.27 4.31 6.96
C GLU A 423 -14.98 5.30 7.85
N ASP A 424 -14.44 5.53 9.06
CA ASP A 424 -14.99 6.49 10.00
C ASP A 424 -14.99 7.91 9.40
N LYS A 425 -16.09 8.63 9.65
CA LYS A 425 -16.26 9.97 9.09
C LYS A 425 -15.27 10.96 9.70
N MET A 426 -14.97 10.88 10.99
CA MET A 426 -14.00 11.78 11.63
C MET A 426 -12.60 11.52 11.09
N TRP A 427 -12.24 10.26 10.85
CA TRP A 427 -10.99 9.93 10.15
C TRP A 427 -10.97 10.54 8.74
N CYS A 428 -12.03 10.35 7.94
CA CYS A 428 -12.13 10.95 6.61
C CYS A 428 -12.00 12.48 6.63
N ASP A 429 -12.69 13.16 7.56
CA ASP A 429 -12.65 14.62 7.71
C ASP A 429 -11.24 15.10 8.12
N ALA A 430 -10.57 14.36 9.00
CA ALA A 430 -9.20 14.67 9.43
C ALA A 430 -8.19 14.53 8.27
N ILE A 431 -8.28 13.43 7.51
CA ILE A 431 -7.43 13.21 6.33
C ILE A 431 -7.70 14.25 5.24
N ALA A 432 -8.97 14.59 4.99
CA ALA A 432 -9.31 15.66 4.05
C ALA A 432 -8.64 16.98 4.46
N LYS A 433 -8.74 17.37 5.74
CA LYS A 433 -8.11 18.58 6.25
C LYS A 433 -6.58 18.56 6.06
N GLU A 434 -5.92 17.47 6.45
CA GLU A 434 -4.46 17.32 6.32
C GLU A 434 -3.99 17.41 4.86
N ILE A 435 -4.73 16.78 3.92
CA ILE A 435 -4.42 16.89 2.49
C ILE A 435 -4.62 18.34 2.01
N GLY A 436 -5.70 19.00 2.43
CA GLY A 436 -5.96 20.40 2.09
C GLY A 436 -4.87 21.34 2.59
N ASP A 437 -4.43 21.18 3.83
CA ASP A 437 -3.34 21.94 4.44
C ASP A 437 -2.01 21.68 3.72
N ALA A 438 -1.72 20.43 3.34
CA ALA A 438 -0.54 20.07 2.56
C ALA A 438 -0.55 20.72 1.16
N MET A 439 -1.71 20.74 0.49
CA MET A 439 -1.87 21.41 -0.80
C MET A 439 -1.63 22.92 -0.68
N ALA A 440 -2.22 23.56 0.32
CA ALA A 440 -2.04 25.00 0.57
C ALA A 440 -0.57 25.35 0.85
N ALA A 441 0.12 24.55 1.66
CA ALA A 441 1.54 24.73 1.94
C ALA A 441 2.42 24.63 0.69
N MET A 442 2.12 23.70 -0.23
CA MET A 442 2.85 23.55 -1.49
C MET A 442 2.49 24.60 -2.56
N ASP A 443 1.32 25.22 -2.46
CA ASP A 443 0.92 26.35 -3.31
C ASP A 443 1.62 27.65 -2.90
N ASP A 444 1.87 27.82 -1.60
CA ASP A 444 2.69 28.89 -1.04
C ASP A 444 4.17 28.67 -1.37
N ASP A 445 4.73 27.51 -1.01
CA ASP A 445 6.12 27.13 -1.26
C ASP A 445 6.26 25.67 -1.74
N PRO A 446 6.58 25.41 -3.02
CA PRO A 446 6.85 24.07 -3.53
C PRO A 446 7.96 23.31 -2.80
N GLY A 447 8.84 24.00 -2.06
CA GLY A 447 9.86 23.44 -1.18
C GLY A 447 9.30 22.60 -0.02
N ARG A 448 8.09 22.92 0.45
CA ARG A 448 7.40 22.21 1.54
C ARG A 448 7.18 20.73 1.25
N LEU A 449 7.15 20.33 -0.02
CA LEU A 449 7.07 18.91 -0.39
C LEU A 449 8.18 18.07 0.27
N LEU A 450 9.40 18.61 0.39
CA LEU A 450 10.51 17.88 0.99
C LEU A 450 10.33 17.67 2.50
N GLU A 451 9.64 18.59 3.18
CA GLU A 451 9.30 18.47 4.60
C GLU A 451 8.15 17.48 4.79
N LEU A 452 7.09 17.61 3.98
CA LEU A 452 5.90 16.76 4.02
C LEU A 452 6.21 15.28 3.73
N THR A 453 7.26 15.02 2.96
CA THR A 453 7.76 13.65 2.65
C THR A 453 8.87 13.18 3.58
N GLY A 454 9.26 13.98 4.57
CA GLY A 454 10.36 13.66 5.49
C GLY A 454 11.75 13.63 4.84
N THR A 455 11.90 14.12 3.61
CA THR A 455 13.16 14.15 2.84
C THR A 455 14.13 15.21 3.37
N ASN A 456 13.61 16.33 3.89
CA ASN A 456 14.42 17.42 4.44
C ASN A 456 14.41 17.42 5.98
N LYS A 457 14.81 16.31 6.60
CA LYS A 457 15.13 16.31 8.05
C LYS A 457 16.51 16.92 8.30
N LYS A 458 16.67 18.22 8.02
CA LYS A 458 17.83 19.01 8.45
C LYS A 458 17.35 20.26 9.19
N LYS A 459 17.08 20.12 10.51
CA LYS A 459 17.71 20.95 11.58
C LYS A 459 17.15 20.82 13.00
N GLU A 460 16.13 20.02 13.33
CA GLU A 460 15.66 19.98 14.73
C GLU A 460 16.67 19.44 15.76
N LYS A 461 17.75 18.76 15.34
CA LYS A 461 18.83 18.33 16.26
C LYS A 461 19.86 19.41 16.58
N ARG A 462 19.77 20.64 16.05
CA ARG A 462 20.68 21.73 16.43
C ARG A 462 20.10 22.66 17.49
N ASP A 463 18.79 22.81 17.59
CA ASP A 463 18.21 23.73 18.56
C ASP A 463 18.09 23.09 19.95
N ALA A 464 17.93 21.76 20.04
CA ALA A 464 18.01 21.03 21.31
C ALA A 464 19.43 20.93 21.91
N ALA A 465 20.48 21.17 21.10
CA ALA A 465 21.88 21.14 21.56
C ALA A 465 22.43 22.53 21.91
N VAL A 466 21.66 23.60 21.68
CA VAL A 466 22.04 24.97 22.04
C VAL A 466 21.45 25.36 23.40
N ASP A 467 20.31 24.81 23.80
CA ASP A 467 19.71 25.11 25.12
C ASP A 467 20.32 24.33 26.31
N GLU A 468 21.10 23.27 26.08
CA GLU A 468 21.88 22.60 27.15
C GLU A 468 23.33 23.12 27.27
N GLY A 469 23.77 24.01 26.37
CA GLY A 469 25.13 24.53 26.31
C GLY A 469 25.41 25.73 27.23
N ASP A 470 24.38 26.46 27.65
CA ASP A 470 24.54 27.71 28.41
C ASP A 470 24.20 27.59 29.92
N ALA A 471 23.84 26.39 30.40
CA ALA A 471 23.51 26.17 31.82
C ALA A 471 24.66 25.62 32.69
N VAL A 472 25.85 25.35 32.13
CA VAL A 472 26.98 24.70 32.86
C VAL A 472 28.26 25.56 32.87
N SER A 473 28.13 26.88 32.97
CA SER A 473 29.29 27.79 33.13
C SER A 473 29.15 28.82 34.27
N MET A 474 28.32 28.52 35.27
CA MET A 474 28.25 29.31 36.51
C MET A 474 27.92 28.42 37.70
N LYS A 475 28.89 27.61 38.16
CA LYS A 475 28.97 27.07 39.54
C LYS A 475 30.23 26.23 39.72
N SER A 476 31.37 26.90 39.94
CA SER A 476 32.53 26.29 40.62
C SER A 476 33.59 27.35 40.97
N GLN A 477 33.18 28.37 41.73
CA GLN A 477 34.09 29.17 42.54
C GLN A 477 33.40 29.47 43.87
N THR A 478 33.99 28.93 44.95
CA THR A 478 33.74 29.00 46.42
C THR A 478 33.58 27.57 46.94
N GLU A 479 34.40 27.00 47.83
CA GLU A 479 35.34 27.52 48.82
C GLU A 479 36.42 26.45 49.11
N LYS A 480 37.63 26.91 49.42
CA LYS A 480 38.58 26.20 50.29
C LYS A 480 38.32 26.66 51.73
N VAL A 481 38.74 25.81 52.66
CA VAL A 481 39.26 26.08 54.02
C VAL A 481 38.37 25.52 55.14
N ASP A 482 39.04 24.63 55.89
CA ASP A 482 38.79 23.97 57.18
C ASP A 482 37.66 22.94 57.36
#